data_AF-A0A433QI44-F1
#
_entry.id   AF-A0A433QI44-F1
#
_cell.length_a   1.000
_cell.length_b   1.000
_cell.length_c   1.000
_cell.angle_alpha   90.00
_cell.angle_beta   90.00
_cell.angle_gamma   90.00
#
_symmetry.space_group_name_H-M   'P 1'
#
loop_
_entity.id
_entity.type
_entity.pdbx_description
1 polymer ?
#
loop_
_entity_poly.entity_id
_entity_poly.type
_entity_poly.pdbx_seq_one_letter_code
_entity_poly.pdbx_strand_id
1 'polypeptide(L)'
;VYEKPTIADYNLLARLSESFNSFATFIPLALFLCSLAELNGVMRPWVHAFYLVLAAGTLLSVEAGVAGTEHDVFNLGRREVGLYMVWGVIVATGMASAGMRLFG
;
A
#
# COMPACT_ATOMS: atom_id res chain seq x y z
N VAL A 1 12.01 -31.47 -21.53
CA VAL A 1 11.25 -32.07 -20.41
C VAL A 1 10.50 -30.94 -19.75
N TYR A 2 9.19 -30.84 -19.92
CA TYR A 2 8.40 -29.84 -19.20
C TYR A 2 8.17 -30.40 -17.79
N GLU A 3 8.88 -29.86 -16.80
CA GLU A 3 8.58 -30.13 -15.40
C GLU A 3 7.14 -29.67 -15.12
N LYS A 4 6.29 -30.59 -14.66
CA LYS A 4 4.94 -30.25 -14.25
C LYS A 4 5.04 -29.31 -13.05
N PRO A 5 4.37 -28.15 -13.06
CA PRO A 5 4.38 -27.24 -11.92
C PRO A 5 3.87 -27.95 -10.68
N THR A 6 4.60 -27.78 -9.58
CA THR A 6 4.27 -28.39 -8.29
C THR A 6 3.22 -27.54 -7.56
N ILE A 7 2.52 -28.13 -6.59
CA ILE A 7 1.47 -27.42 -5.80
C ILE A 7 2.03 -26.16 -5.12
N ALA A 8 3.33 -26.16 -4.78
CA ALA A 8 4.02 -25.01 -4.20
C ALA A 8 4.09 -23.81 -5.16
N ASP A 9 4.29 -24.05 -6.46
CA ASP A 9 4.38 -23.01 -7.48
C ASP A 9 3.04 -22.28 -7.66
N TYR A 10 1.93 -23.03 -7.59
CA TYR A 10 0.58 -22.46 -7.65
C TYR A 10 0.24 -21.59 -6.44
N ASN A 11 0.67 -22.00 -5.24
CA ASN A 11 0.46 -21.22 -4.02
C ASN A 11 1.27 -19.92 -4.01
N LEU A 12 2.53 -19.98 -4.47
CA LEU A 12 3.37 -18.80 -4.60
C LEU A 12 2.80 -17.83 -5.66
N LEU A 13 2.36 -18.35 -6.80
CA LEU A 13 1.72 -17.56 -7.85
C LEU A 13 0.43 -16.88 -7.35
N ALA A 14 -0.40 -17.59 -6.58
CA ALA A 14 -1.60 -17.02 -5.97
C ALA A 14 -1.29 -15.88 -4.99
N ARG A 15 -0.29 -16.06 -4.11
CA ARG A 15 0.16 -15.04 -3.16
C ARG A 15 0.71 -13.79 -3.87
N LEU A 16 1.54 -14.00 -4.90
CA LEU A 16 2.05 -12.90 -5.72
C LEU A 16 0.91 -12.16 -6.41
N SER A 17 0.01 -12.89 -7.07
CA SER A 17 -1.17 -12.32 -7.75
C SER A 17 -1.99 -11.44 -6.79
N GLU A 18 -2.26 -11.92 -5.59
CA GLU A 18 -3.02 -11.19 -4.58
C GLU A 18 -2.29 -9.92 -4.10
N SER A 19 -0.97 -10.02 -3.92
CA SER A 19 -0.13 -8.87 -3.53
C SER A 19 -0.08 -7.78 -4.60
N PHE A 20 0.06 -8.17 -5.88
CA PHE A 20 0.04 -7.24 -7.01
C PHE A 20 -1.33 -6.63 -7.24
N ASN A 21 -2.41 -7.40 -7.04
CA ASN A 21 -3.77 -6.89 -7.17
C ASN A 21 -4.06 -5.83 -6.11
N SER A 22 -3.61 -6.06 -4.87
CA SER A 22 -3.71 -5.07 -3.78
C SER A 22 -2.90 -3.81 -4.12
N PHE A 23 -1.66 -3.98 -4.61
CA PHE A 23 -0.79 -2.89 -5.06
C PHE A 23 -1.47 -2.03 -6.14
N ALA A 24 -2.00 -2.68 -7.18
CA ALA A 24 -2.66 -2.01 -8.30
C ALA A 24 -3.95 -1.28 -7.91
N THR A 25 -4.64 -1.75 -6.86
CA THR A 25 -5.90 -1.14 -6.41
C THR A 25 -5.65 0.14 -5.61
N PHE A 26 -4.73 0.11 -4.64
CA PHE A 26 -4.63 1.17 -3.63
C PHE A 26 -3.57 2.23 -3.95
N ILE A 27 -2.47 1.85 -4.59
CA ILE A 27 -1.33 2.77 -4.76
C ILE A 27 -1.58 3.83 -5.83
N PRO A 28 -2.13 3.51 -7.01
CA PRO A 28 -2.48 4.55 -7.98
C PRO A 28 -3.43 5.59 -7.38
N LEU A 29 -4.41 5.15 -6.59
CA LEU A 29 -5.33 6.03 -5.89
C LEU A 29 -4.62 6.91 -4.85
N ALA A 30 -3.74 6.33 -4.03
CA ALA A 30 -2.98 7.07 -3.04
C ALA A 30 -2.06 8.12 -3.68
N LEU A 31 -1.34 7.77 -4.75
CA LEU A 31 -0.48 8.70 -5.50
C LEU A 31 -1.30 9.82 -6.16
N PHE A 32 -2.46 9.49 -6.71
CA PHE A 32 -3.38 10.48 -7.27
C PHE A 32 -3.87 11.47 -6.20
N LEU A 33 -4.24 10.99 -5.02
CA LEU A 33 -4.68 11.86 -3.93
C LEU A 33 -3.54 12.70 -3.34
N CYS A 34 -2.33 12.15 -3.21
CA CYS A 34 -1.15 12.91 -2.81
C CYS A 34 -0.85 14.05 -3.81
N SER A 35 -0.90 13.77 -5.11
CA SER A 35 -0.66 14.80 -6.13
C SER A 35 -1.75 15.85 -6.17
N LEU A 36 -3.02 15.47 -5.98
CA LEU A 36 -4.12 16.42 -5.79
C LEU A 36 -3.92 17.28 -4.54
N ALA A 37 -3.50 16.68 -3.42
CA ALA A 37 -3.23 17.41 -2.19
C ALA A 37 -2.11 18.45 -2.38
N GLU A 38 -1.06 18.08 -3.12
CA GLU A 38 0.02 19.00 -3.49
C GLU A 38 -0.47 20.16 -4.37
N LEU A 39 -1.31 19.88 -5.37
CA LEU A 39 -1.91 20.90 -6.23
C LEU A 39 -2.89 21.82 -5.50
N ASN A 40 -3.58 21.31 -4.47
CA ASN A 40 -4.48 22.11 -3.64
C ASN A 40 -3.74 22.96 -2.59
N GLY A 41 -2.40 22.92 -2.54
CA GLY A 41 -1.60 23.76 -1.65
C GLY A 41 -1.38 23.21 -0.25
N VAL A 42 -1.52 21.88 -0.03
CA VAL A 42 -1.05 21.26 1.22
C VAL A 42 0.43 21.57 1.40
N MET A 43 0.84 21.91 2.64
CA MET A 43 2.25 22.20 2.90
C MET A 43 3.13 21.01 2.51
N ARG A 44 4.18 21.30 1.74
CA ARG A 44 5.12 20.29 1.21
C ARG A 44 5.60 19.26 2.24
N PRO A 45 5.96 19.62 3.50
CA PRO A 45 6.42 18.63 4.48
C PRO A 45 5.41 17.52 4.75
N TRP A 46 4.12 17.84 4.78
CA TRP A 46 3.06 16.84 4.99
C TRP A 46 2.91 15.90 3.81
N VAL A 47 2.97 16.44 2.58
CA VAL A 47 2.92 15.63 1.36
C VAL A 47 4.11 14.67 1.28
N HIS A 48 5.32 15.14 1.65
CA HIS A 48 6.51 14.29 1.69
C HIS A 48 6.38 13.19 2.76
N ALA A 49 5.83 13.52 3.93
CA ALA A 49 5.54 12.52 4.96
C ALA A 49 4.55 11.46 4.44
N PHE A 50 3.50 11.86 3.71
CA PHE A 50 2.57 10.92 3.11
C PHE A 50 3.21 10.00 2.07
N TYR A 51 4.11 10.51 1.22
CA TYR A 51 4.87 9.68 0.29
C TYR A 51 5.79 8.68 1.00
N LEU A 52 6.46 9.09 2.08
CA LEU A 52 7.31 8.19 2.88
C LEU A 52 6.48 7.10 3.57
N VAL A 53 5.34 7.45 4.16
CA VAL A 53 4.43 6.48 4.79
C VAL A 53 3.84 5.52 3.74
N LEU A 54 3.49 6.02 2.56
CA LEU A 54 3.00 5.19 1.45
C LEU A 54 4.07 4.20 1.00
N ALA A 55 5.32 4.63 0.82
CA ALA A 55 6.43 3.76 0.46
C ALA A 55 6.72 2.71 1.54
N ALA A 56 6.74 3.10 2.82
CA ALA A 56 6.96 2.18 3.94
C ALA A 56 5.83 1.14 4.06
N GLY A 57 4.57 1.58 3.99
CA GLY A 57 3.40 0.70 4.08
C GLY A 57 3.31 -0.29 2.93
N THR A 58 3.68 0.13 1.72
CA THR A 58 3.69 -0.75 0.54
C THR A 58 4.82 -1.76 0.57
N LEU A 59 6.04 -1.37 0.95
CA LEU A 59 7.14 -2.31 1.16
C LEU A 59 6.76 -3.35 2.21
N LEU A 60 6.23 -2.91 3.36
CA LEU A 60 5.85 -3.80 4.45
C LEU A 60 4.70 -4.74 4.06
N SER A 61 3.74 -4.28 3.25
CA SER A 61 2.64 -5.11 2.74
C SER A 61 3.09 -6.13 1.69
N VAL A 62 4.01 -5.74 0.80
CA VAL A 62 4.50 -6.62 -0.28
C VAL A 62 5.48 -7.65 0.29
N GLU A 63 6.44 -7.24 1.12
CA GLU A 63 7.37 -8.16 1.77
C GLU A 63 6.62 -9.22 2.60
N ALA A 64 5.61 -8.83 3.37
CA ALA A 64 4.79 -9.77 4.13
C ALA A 64 3.92 -10.67 3.24
N GLY A 65 3.44 -10.16 2.09
CA GLY A 65 2.68 -10.96 1.12
C GLY A 65 3.53 -12.00 0.38
N VAL A 66 4.80 -11.66 0.11
CA VAL A 66 5.76 -12.51 -0.62
C VAL A 66 6.41 -13.54 0.30
N ALA A 67 6.80 -13.14 1.52
CA ALA A 67 7.48 -14.03 2.48
C ALA A 67 6.60 -15.19 2.97
N GLY A 68 5.28 -15.06 2.86
CA GLY A 68 4.33 -16.08 3.30
C GLY A 68 4.26 -16.24 4.82
N THR A 69 3.20 -16.89 5.29
CA THR A 69 2.88 -17.09 6.71
C THR A 69 3.88 -17.98 7.49
N GLU A 70 4.96 -18.43 6.85
CA GLU A 70 5.95 -19.35 7.42
C GLU A 70 7.07 -18.64 8.19
N HIS A 71 7.24 -17.32 8.02
CA HIS A 71 8.33 -16.55 8.63
C HIS A 71 7.92 -15.56 9.73
N ASP A 72 6.64 -15.39 10.05
CA ASP A 72 6.22 -14.46 11.11
C ASP A 72 5.96 -15.19 12.45
N VAL A 73 7.02 -15.28 13.27
CA VAL A 73 6.97 -15.83 14.65
C VAL A 73 5.99 -15.05 15.55
N PHE A 74 5.68 -13.79 15.19
CA PHE A 74 4.81 -12.91 15.97
C PHE A 74 3.38 -12.81 15.47
N ASN A 75 3.03 -13.37 14.30
CA ASN A 75 1.71 -13.29 13.67
C ASN A 75 1.03 -11.90 13.78
N LEU A 76 1.84 -10.84 13.85
CA LEU A 76 1.39 -9.47 13.69
C LEU A 76 1.06 -9.41 12.22
N GLY A 77 -0.20 -9.18 11.82
CA GLY A 77 -0.59 -9.10 10.42
C GLY A 77 0.13 -7.96 9.70
N ARG A 78 1.43 -8.11 9.39
CA ARG A 78 2.28 -7.06 8.80
C ARG A 78 1.70 -6.61 7.48
N ARG A 79 1.19 -7.57 6.69
CA ARG A 79 0.41 -7.28 5.49
C ARG A 79 -0.76 -6.33 5.78
N GLU A 80 -1.55 -6.60 6.82
CA GLU A 80 -2.69 -5.77 7.21
C GLU A 80 -2.25 -4.40 7.73
N VAL A 81 -1.20 -4.34 8.55
CA VAL A 81 -0.61 -3.08 9.04
C VAL A 81 -0.12 -2.22 7.87
N GLY A 82 0.57 -2.80 6.90
CA GLY A 82 1.00 -2.11 5.70
C GLY A 82 -0.19 -1.56 4.90
N LEU A 83 -1.25 -2.35 4.74
CA LEU A 83 -2.49 -1.90 4.11
C LEU A 83 -3.17 -0.78 4.90
N TYR A 84 -3.22 -0.85 6.23
CA TYR A 84 -3.77 0.22 7.08
C TYR A 84 -2.97 1.51 6.96
N MET A 85 -1.64 1.44 6.82
CA MET A 85 -0.82 2.62 6.55
C MET A 85 -1.18 3.25 5.20
N VAL A 86 -1.35 2.45 4.14
CA VAL A 86 -1.77 2.94 2.82
C VAL A 86 -3.17 3.58 2.89
N TRP A 87 -4.12 2.93 3.54
CA TRP A 87 -5.46 3.47 3.76
C TRP A 87 -5.45 4.77 4.58
N GLY A 88 -4.60 4.85 5.61
CA GLY A 88 -4.41 6.06 6.39
C GLY A 88 -3.94 7.23 5.53
N VAL A 89 -3.01 7.00 4.60
CA VAL A 89 -2.56 8.01 3.64
C VAL A 89 -3.71 8.44 2.71
N ILE A 90 -4.47 7.50 2.16
CA ILE A 90 -5.63 7.79 1.29
C ILE A 90 -6.65 8.68 2.01
N VAL A 91 -7.02 8.31 3.24
CA VAL A 91 -8.00 9.06 4.03
C VAL A 91 -7.46 10.44 4.42
N ALA A 92 -6.21 10.52 4.88
CA ALA A 92 -5.59 11.78 5.29
C ALA A 92 -5.45 12.77 4.12
N THR A 93 -4.96 12.31 2.97
CA THR A 93 -4.80 13.14 1.77
C THR A 93 -6.14 13.53 1.14
N GLY A 94 -7.12 12.63 1.16
CA GLY A 94 -8.50 12.92 0.76
C GLY A 94 -9.14 14.00 1.64
N MET A 95 -9.00 13.89 2.97
CA MET A 95 -9.49 14.91 3.91
C MET A 95 -8.75 16.24 3.77
N ALA A 96 -7.43 16.24 3.61
CA ALA A 96 -6.66 17.47 3.40
C ALA A 96 -7.10 18.20 2.13
N SER A 97 -7.36 17.45 1.05
CA SER A 97 -7.84 18.00 -0.22
C SER A 97 -9.26 18.55 -0.13
N ALA A 98 -10.16 17.88 0.59
CA ALA A 98 -11.55 18.33 0.79
C ALA A 98 -11.66 19.50 1.78
N GLY A 99 -10.89 19.48 2.87
CA GLY A 99 -10.90 20.48 3.92
C GLY A 99 -10.47 21.86 3.44
N MET A 100 -9.46 21.95 2.56
CA MET A 100 -9.06 23.23 1.98
C MET A 100 -10.12 23.85 1.05
N ARG A 101 -11.03 23.04 0.48
CA ARG A 101 -12.17 23.56 -0.29
C ARG A 101 -13.35 24.00 0.56
N LEU A 102 -13.46 23.51 1.80
CA LEU A 102 -14.55 23.86 2.71
C LEU A 102 -14.20 25.05 3.63
N PHE A 103 -12.91 25.36 3.80
CA PHE A 103 -12.41 26.40 4.70
C PHE A 103 -11.48 27.43 4.06
N GLY A 104 -11.24 27.35 2.74
CA GLY A 104 -10.51 28.34 1.94
C GLY A 104 -11.45 29.16 1.08
#